data_AF-A0A7V5DLA9-F1
#
_entry.id   AF-A0A7V5DLA9-F1
#
_cell.length_a   1.000
_cell.length_b   1.000
_cell.length_c   1.000
_cell.angle_alpha   90.00
_cell.angle_beta   90.00
_cell.angle_gamma   90.00
#
_symmetry.space_group_name_H-M   'P 1'
#
loop_
_entity.id
_entity.type
_entity.pdbx_description
1 polymer ?
#
loop_
_entity_poly.entity_id
_entity_poly.type
_entity_poly.pdbx_seq_one_letter_code
_entity_poly.pdbx_strand_id
1 'polypeptide(L)'
;MSNLMTNLITIVQILVAVISGFFVAFTLSLVVWTYRDIRSRSRDVFAHILAALIVLLFNVPGLVIYLILRPKETLAEAYERALEEEALLQDIEEKQACPGCKQPVQPDYMVCPNCHTKLRKPCVHCGRLLHLKWNICPYCGT
;
A
#
# COMPACT_ATOMS: atom_id res chain seq x y z
N MET A 1 39.70 26.30 -50.78
CA MET A 1 38.34 25.74 -50.64
C MET A 1 38.34 24.41 -49.87
N SER A 2 39.29 23.50 -50.08
CA SER A 2 39.37 22.21 -49.35
C SER A 2 39.46 22.36 -47.82
N ASN A 3 40.37 23.19 -47.31
CA ASN A 3 40.55 23.36 -45.85
C ASN A 3 39.31 23.92 -45.14
N LEU A 4 38.53 24.77 -45.80
CA LEU A 4 37.31 25.35 -45.24
C LEU A 4 36.20 24.28 -45.13
N MET A 5 36.14 23.39 -46.12
CA MET A 5 35.19 22.27 -46.14
C MET A 5 35.55 21.21 -45.08
N THR A 6 36.84 20.91 -44.89
CA THR A 6 37.32 20.00 -43.83
C THR A 6 37.02 20.55 -42.44
N ASN A 7 37.33 21.83 -42.17
CA ASN A 7 37.04 22.45 -40.87
C ASN A 7 35.54 22.47 -40.55
N LEU A 8 34.69 22.73 -41.55
CA LEU A 8 33.24 22.68 -41.38
C LEU A 8 32.77 21.28 -40.98
N ILE A 9 33.27 20.24 -41.64
CA ILE A 9 32.94 18.84 -41.31
C ILE A 9 33.37 18.50 -39.88
N THR A 10 34.58 18.89 -39.48
CA THR A 10 35.08 18.62 -38.12
C THR A 10 34.23 19.34 -37.06
N ILE A 11 33.84 20.60 -37.29
CA ILE A 11 32.97 21.35 -36.38
C ILE A 11 31.61 20.65 -36.24
N VAL A 12 31.01 20.23 -37.36
CA VAL A 12 29.73 19.50 -37.36
C VAL A 12 29.85 18.17 -36.60
N GLN A 13 30.93 17.42 -36.82
CA GLN A 13 31.18 16.15 -36.11
C GLN A 13 31.29 16.35 -34.60
N ILE A 14 32.01 17.38 -34.14
CA ILE A 14 32.14 17.70 -32.73
C ILE A 14 30.78 18.08 -32.13
N LEU A 15 30.00 18.93 -32.83
CA LEU A 15 28.66 19.32 -32.38
C LEU A 15 27.73 18.11 -32.25
N VAL A 16 27.71 17.22 -33.25
CA VAL A 16 26.90 15.99 -33.20
C VAL A 16 27.34 15.06 -32.07
N ALA A 17 28.64 14.91 -31.83
CA ALA A 17 29.17 14.11 -30.73
C ALA A 17 28.75 14.67 -29.36
N VAL A 18 28.83 15.99 -29.17
CA VAL A 18 28.41 16.64 -27.91
C VAL A 18 26.90 16.50 -27.70
N ILE A 19 26.10 16.75 -28.74
CA ILE A 19 24.63 16.66 -28.66
C ILE A 19 24.19 15.21 -28.36
N SER A 20 24.75 14.23 -29.07
CA SER A 20 24.43 12.82 -28.82
C SER A 20 24.86 12.36 -27.43
N GLY A 21 26.03 12.80 -26.95
CA GLY A 21 26.47 12.54 -25.58
C GLY A 21 25.49 13.09 -24.53
N PHE A 22 25.05 14.34 -24.72
CA PHE A 22 24.04 14.96 -23.85
C PHE A 22 22.70 14.22 -23.90
N PHE A 23 22.26 13.83 -25.11
CA PHE A 23 21.01 13.09 -25.29
C PHE A 23 21.04 11.72 -24.60
N VAL A 24 22.16 11.00 -24.68
CA VAL A 24 22.35 9.71 -23.98
C VAL A 24 22.35 9.92 -22.46
N ALA A 25 23.08 10.91 -21.95
CA ALA A 25 23.10 11.20 -20.52
C ALA A 25 21.70 11.56 -20.00
N PHE A 26 20.95 12.36 -20.77
CA PHE A 26 19.57 12.73 -20.46
C PHE A 26 18.64 11.50 -20.47
N THR A 27 18.75 10.63 -21.48
CA THR A 27 18.00 9.37 -21.56
C THR A 27 18.26 8.50 -20.33
N LEU A 28 19.53 8.30 -19.97
CA LEU A 28 19.92 7.49 -18.81
C LEU A 28 19.40 8.10 -17.50
N SER A 29 19.48 9.42 -17.35
CA SER A 29 18.91 10.12 -16.19
C SER A 29 17.40 9.88 -16.07
N LEU A 30 16.66 9.96 -17.18
CA LEU A 30 15.23 9.68 -17.20
C LEU A 30 14.93 8.22 -16.84
N VAL A 31 15.65 7.26 -17.42
CA VAL A 31 15.47 5.84 -17.12
C VAL A 31 15.72 5.54 -15.64
N VAL A 32 16.79 6.10 -15.05
CA VAL A 32 17.08 5.94 -13.61
C VAL A 32 15.98 6.57 -12.75
N TRP A 33 15.50 7.75 -13.12
CA TRP A 33 14.41 8.41 -12.43
C TRP A 33 13.11 7.59 -12.49
N THR A 34 12.73 7.11 -13.68
CA THR A 34 11.55 6.26 -13.90
C THR A 34 11.65 4.96 -13.11
N TYR A 35 12.81 4.32 -13.08
CA TYR A 35 13.02 3.10 -12.30
C TYR A 35 12.86 3.33 -10.78
N ARG A 36 13.40 4.43 -10.26
CA ARG A 36 13.22 4.79 -8.83
C ARG A 36 11.76 5.12 -8.52
N ASP A 37 11.06 5.80 -9.42
CA ASP A 37 9.65 6.18 -9.24
C ASP A 37 8.73 4.95 -9.23
N ILE A 38 8.83 4.08 -10.24
CA ILE A 38 7.97 2.88 -10.35
C ILE A 38 8.21 1.90 -9.19
N ARG A 39 9.45 1.77 -8.69
CA ARG A 39 9.78 0.94 -7.54
C ARG A 39 9.11 1.37 -6.24
N SER A 40 8.80 2.66 -6.10
CA SER A 40 8.04 3.15 -4.95
C SER A 40 6.53 2.91 -5.06
N ARG A 41 6.05 2.59 -6.28
CA ARG A 41 4.63 2.52 -6.64
C ARG A 41 4.11 1.11 -6.90
N SER A 42 4.93 0.19 -7.38
CA SER A 42 4.52 -1.19 -7.65
C SER A 42 5.60 -2.21 -7.27
N ARG A 43 5.19 -3.46 -6.98
CA ARG A 43 6.11 -4.59 -6.78
C ARG A 43 6.30 -5.44 -8.06
N ASP A 44 5.49 -5.19 -9.08
CA ASP A 44 5.47 -5.99 -10.31
C ASP A 44 6.68 -5.70 -11.19
N VAL A 45 7.56 -6.68 -11.32
CA VAL A 45 8.80 -6.58 -12.12
C VAL A 45 8.51 -6.24 -13.59
N PHE A 46 7.41 -6.76 -14.14
CA PHE A 46 6.98 -6.45 -15.51
C PHE A 46 6.70 -4.95 -15.72
N ALA A 47 6.05 -4.29 -14.77
CA ALA A 47 5.76 -2.86 -14.84
C ALA A 47 7.05 -2.02 -14.81
N HIS A 48 8.06 -2.45 -14.05
CA HIS A 48 9.37 -1.80 -14.01
C HIS A 48 10.08 -1.88 -15.35
N ILE A 49 10.11 -3.08 -15.95
CA ILE A 49 10.78 -3.31 -17.24
C ILE A 49 10.08 -2.53 -18.35
N LEU A 50 8.74 -2.59 -18.40
CA LEU A 50 7.95 -1.90 -19.41
C LEU A 50 8.12 -0.38 -19.33
N ALA A 51 8.06 0.19 -18.12
CA ALA A 51 8.26 1.62 -17.89
C ALA A 51 9.66 2.07 -18.32
N ALA A 52 10.71 1.34 -17.94
CA ALA A 52 12.08 1.65 -18.33
C ALA A 52 12.29 1.52 -19.86
N LEU A 53 11.69 0.50 -20.49
CA LEU A 53 11.80 0.26 -21.93
C LEU A 53 11.10 1.35 -22.77
N ILE A 54 9.92 1.79 -22.36
CA ILE A 54 9.19 2.89 -23.03
C ILE A 54 10.00 4.18 -22.96
N VAL A 55 10.56 4.52 -21.79
CA VAL A 55 11.38 5.74 -21.61
C VAL A 55 12.72 5.63 -22.34
N LEU A 56 13.32 4.43 -22.40
CA LEU A 56 14.56 4.20 -23.15
C LEU A 56 14.37 4.37 -24.67
N LEU A 57 13.27 3.82 -25.22
CA LEU A 57 12.99 3.87 -26.65
C LEU A 57 12.46 5.24 -27.11
N PHE A 58 11.58 5.85 -26.32
CA PHE A 58 10.87 7.07 -26.71
C PHE A 58 11.34 8.31 -25.95
N ASN A 59 12.27 8.24 -25.00
CA ASN A 59 12.80 9.41 -24.28
C ASN A 59 11.68 10.28 -23.67
N VAL A 60 11.55 11.54 -24.09
CA VAL A 60 10.58 12.52 -23.58
C VAL A 60 9.13 12.08 -23.83
N PRO A 61 8.71 11.72 -25.07
CA PRO A 61 7.36 11.17 -25.26
C PRO A 61 7.12 9.87 -24.48
N GLY A 62 8.16 9.04 -24.29
CA GLY A 62 8.07 7.85 -23.44
C GLY A 62 7.77 8.20 -21.98
N LEU A 63 8.40 9.26 -21.47
CA LEU A 63 8.14 9.79 -20.12
C LEU A 63 6.70 10.30 -19.98
N VAL A 64 6.18 11.01 -20.98
CA VAL A 64 4.79 11.49 -20.96
C VAL A 64 3.79 10.33 -20.89
N ILE A 65 4.00 9.29 -21.71
CA ILE A 65 3.18 8.08 -21.68
C ILE A 65 3.28 7.40 -20.30
N TYR A 66 4.50 7.28 -19.76
CA TYR A 66 4.73 6.74 -18.43
C TYR A 66 3.96 7.53 -17.36
N LEU A 67 3.99 8.86 -17.38
CA LEU A 67 3.27 9.71 -16.42
C LEU A 67 1.76 9.50 -16.47
N ILE A 68 1.19 9.19 -17.64
CA ILE A 68 -0.23 8.87 -17.78
C ILE A 68 -0.54 7.47 -17.25
N LEU A 69 0.32 6.49 -17.51
CA LEU A 69 0.16 5.11 -17.02
C LEU A 69 0.49 4.93 -15.54
N ARG A 70 1.16 5.92 -14.94
CA ARG A 70 1.70 5.90 -13.58
C ARG A 70 0.59 5.61 -12.56
N PRO A 71 0.74 4.55 -11.73
CA PRO A 71 -0.20 4.27 -10.64
C PRO A 71 -0.30 5.45 -9.70
N LYS A 72 -1.53 5.84 -9.33
CA LYS A 72 -1.80 7.02 -8.50
C LYS A 72 -1.30 6.85 -7.07
N GLU A 73 -1.48 5.65 -6.52
CA GLU A 73 -1.18 5.35 -5.12
C GLU A 73 0.19 4.67 -4.98
N THR A 74 0.88 5.02 -3.89
CA THR A 74 2.13 4.35 -3.53
C THR A 74 1.87 3.10 -2.71
N LEU A 75 2.82 2.16 -2.69
CA LEU A 75 2.70 0.94 -1.87
C LEU A 75 2.57 1.26 -0.37
N ALA A 76 3.15 2.37 0.07
CA ALA A 76 3.07 2.83 1.45
C ALA A 76 1.65 3.30 1.81
N GLU A 77 1.04 4.14 0.97
CA GLU A 77 -0.33 4.63 1.15
C GLU A 77 -1.38 3.51 1.13
N ALA A 78 -1.18 2.48 0.31
CA ALA A 78 -2.04 1.30 0.30
C ALA A 78 -1.92 0.49 1.60
N TYR A 79 -0.70 0.39 2.15
CA TYR A 79 -0.45 -0.32 3.39
C TYR A 79 -1.01 0.42 4.61
N GLU A 80 -0.86 1.74 4.69
CA GLU A 80 -1.41 2.55 5.79
C GLU A 80 -2.93 2.43 5.86
N ARG A 81 -3.64 2.53 4.72
CA ARG A 81 -5.10 2.34 4.70
C ARG A 81 -5.53 0.94 5.14
N ALA A 82 -4.80 -0.09 4.74
CA ALA A 82 -5.08 -1.45 5.20
C ALA A 82 -4.92 -1.56 6.73
N LEU A 83 -3.89 -0.93 7.31
CA LEU A 83 -3.67 -0.92 8.75
C LEU A 83 -4.73 -0.11 9.51
N GLU A 84 -5.17 1.04 8.97
CA GLU A 84 -6.26 1.82 9.55
C GLU A 84 -7.58 1.04 9.56
N GLU A 85 -7.87 0.31 8.47
CA GLU A 85 -9.06 -0.55 8.38
C GLU A 85 -9.01 -1.69 9.41
N GLU A 86 -7.84 -2.33 9.58
CA GLU A 86 -7.63 -3.36 10.60
C GLU A 86 -7.81 -2.81 12.03
N ALA A 87 -7.28 -1.62 12.32
CA ALA A 87 -7.42 -0.98 13.63
C ALA A 87 -8.88 -0.61 13.95
N LEU A 88 -9.63 -0.13 12.96
CA LEU A 88 -11.06 0.17 13.12
C LEU A 88 -11.91 -1.09 13.35
N LEU A 89 -11.57 -2.21 12.73
CA LEU A 89 -12.28 -3.48 12.92
C LEU A 89 -12.04 -4.07 14.32
N GLN A 90 -10.82 -3.95 14.85
CA GLN A 90 -10.48 -4.41 16.21
C GLN A 90 -11.33 -3.71 17.28
N ASP A 91 -11.57 -2.40 17.14
CA ASP A 91 -12.44 -1.63 18.05
C ASP A 91 -13.92 -2.10 18.05
N ILE A 92 -14.35 -2.78 16.99
CA ILE A 92 -15.70 -3.33 16.85
C ILE A 92 -15.79 -4.73 17.48
N GLU A 93 -14.75 -5.56 17.35
CA GLU A 93 -14.75 -6.92 17.92
C GLU A 93 -14.71 -6.95 19.46
N GLU A 94 -14.09 -5.96 20.12
CA GLU A 94 -14.04 -5.93 21.60
C GLU A 94 -15.40 -5.66 22.26
N LYS A 95 -16.39 -5.15 21.53
CA LYS A 95 -17.72 -4.86 22.07
C LYS A 95 -18.61 -6.08 21.94
N GLN A 96 -18.56 -6.95 22.94
CA GLN A 96 -19.55 -8.01 23.12
C GLN A 96 -20.96 -7.39 23.07
N ALA A 97 -21.76 -7.75 22.09
CA ALA A 97 -23.12 -7.24 21.95
C ALA A 97 -24.12 -8.16 22.66
N CYS A 98 -25.16 -7.57 23.28
CA CYS A 98 -26.24 -8.33 23.87
C CYS A 98 -27.00 -9.13 22.78
N PRO A 99 -27.25 -10.44 22.96
CA PRO A 99 -27.98 -11.25 21.97
C PRO A 99 -29.46 -10.85 21.82
N GLY A 100 -30.03 -10.13 22.78
CA GLY A 100 -31.42 -9.67 22.74
C GLY A 100 -31.59 -8.33 22.03
N CYS A 101 -30.85 -7.30 22.47
CA CYS A 101 -31.02 -5.92 21.98
C CYS A 101 -29.87 -5.38 21.13
N LYS A 102 -28.81 -6.19 20.90
CA LYS A 102 -27.57 -5.81 20.18
C LYS A 102 -26.83 -4.59 20.73
N GLN A 103 -27.18 -4.08 21.90
CA GLN A 103 -26.40 -3.04 22.53
C GLN A 103 -25.04 -3.56 23.02
N PRO A 104 -23.99 -2.73 22.97
CA PRO A 104 -22.68 -3.07 23.52
C PRO A 104 -22.81 -3.28 25.03
N VAL A 105 -22.32 -4.41 25.53
CA VAL A 105 -22.33 -4.76 26.95
C VAL A 105 -20.90 -4.97 27.45
N GLN A 106 -20.62 -4.45 28.65
CA GLN A 106 -19.32 -4.65 29.28
C GLN A 106 -19.16 -6.10 29.75
N PRO A 107 -17.92 -6.62 29.83
CA PRO A 107 -17.68 -8.00 30.23
C PRO A 107 -18.23 -8.32 31.62
N ASP A 108 -18.27 -7.37 32.55
CA ASP A 108 -18.70 -7.65 33.93
C ASP A 108 -20.22 -7.65 34.15
N TYR A 109 -21.01 -7.40 33.09
CA TYR A 109 -22.46 -7.29 33.22
C TYR A 109 -23.11 -8.68 33.30
N MET A 110 -23.78 -8.95 34.42
CA MET A 110 -24.62 -10.14 34.59
C MET A 110 -25.93 -10.06 33.79
N VAL A 111 -26.49 -8.85 33.70
CA VAL A 111 -27.78 -8.56 33.08
C VAL A 111 -27.65 -7.33 32.20
N CYS A 112 -28.27 -7.35 31.02
CA CYS A 112 -28.30 -6.18 30.15
C CYS A 112 -29.17 -5.07 30.77
N PRO A 113 -28.69 -3.82 30.90
CA PRO A 113 -29.45 -2.73 31.52
C PRO A 113 -30.66 -2.27 30.69
N ASN A 114 -30.73 -2.59 29.40
CA ASN A 114 -31.81 -2.11 28.52
C ASN A 114 -32.91 -3.16 28.31
N CYS A 115 -32.55 -4.41 28.01
CA CYS A 115 -33.53 -5.48 27.77
C CYS A 115 -33.65 -6.51 28.90
N HIS A 116 -32.93 -6.31 30.01
CA HIS A 116 -32.89 -7.20 31.18
C HIS A 116 -32.55 -8.67 30.87
N THR A 117 -31.97 -8.94 29.69
CA THR A 117 -31.55 -10.29 29.30
C THR A 117 -30.33 -10.69 30.12
N LYS A 118 -30.35 -11.90 30.70
CA LYS A 118 -29.19 -12.48 31.40
C LYS A 118 -28.09 -12.78 30.40
N LEU A 119 -26.94 -12.12 30.58
CA LEU A 119 -25.78 -12.25 29.70
C LEU A 119 -24.82 -13.33 30.18
N ARG A 120 -24.69 -13.45 31.50
CA ARG A 120 -23.74 -14.35 32.18
C ARG A 120 -24.38 -15.02 33.39
N LYS A 121 -23.86 -16.18 33.78
CA LYS A 121 -24.26 -16.92 34.99
C LYS A 121 -23.02 -17.09 35.87
N PRO A 122 -23.13 -16.97 37.21
CA PRO A 122 -22.03 -17.36 38.08
C PRO A 122 -21.83 -18.89 38.03
N CYS A 123 -20.58 -19.34 37.99
CA CYS A 123 -20.25 -20.75 38.16
C CYS A 123 -20.68 -21.22 39.55
N VAL A 124 -21.30 -22.40 39.66
CA VAL A 124 -21.66 -23.00 40.96
C VAL A 124 -20.44 -23.41 41.79
N HIS A 125 -19.30 -23.70 41.14
CA HIS A 125 -18.08 -24.15 41.82
C HIS A 125 -17.14 -23.02 42.19
N CYS A 126 -16.86 -22.09 41.27
CA CYS A 126 -15.87 -21.03 41.49
C CYS A 126 -16.46 -19.63 41.66
N GLY A 127 -17.79 -19.46 41.52
CA GLY A 127 -18.47 -18.17 41.65
C GLY A 127 -18.18 -17.15 40.53
N ARG A 128 -17.23 -17.43 39.61
CA ARG A 128 -16.87 -16.52 38.51
C ARG A 128 -17.96 -16.43 37.45
N LEU A 129 -18.10 -15.26 36.86
CA LEU A 129 -19.06 -14.98 35.79
C LEU A 129 -18.67 -15.71 34.50
N LEU A 130 -19.56 -16.59 34.04
CA LEU A 130 -19.43 -17.36 32.81
C LEU A 130 -20.32 -16.80 31.71
N HIS A 131 -19.78 -16.75 30.50
CA HIS A 131 -20.58 -16.55 29.30
C HIS A 131 -21.61 -17.65 29.13
N LEU A 132 -22.85 -17.27 28.80
CA LEU A 132 -23.94 -18.23 28.57
C LEU A 132 -23.64 -19.27 27.47
N LYS A 133 -22.75 -18.94 26.52
CA LYS A 133 -22.38 -19.82 25.40
C LYS A 133 -21.35 -20.89 25.77
N TRP A 134 -20.76 -20.84 26.96
CA TRP A 134 -19.74 -21.80 27.39
C TRP A 134 -20.41 -22.92 28.19
N ASN A 135 -20.26 -24.16 27.71
CA ASN A 135 -20.79 -25.35 28.37
C ASN A 135 -19.88 -25.87 29.50
N ILE A 136 -18.63 -25.40 29.57
CA ILE A 136 -17.61 -25.81 30.54
C ILE A 136 -16.94 -24.54 31.06
N CYS A 137 -16.68 -24.47 32.36
CA CYS A 137 -15.96 -23.32 32.90
C CYS A 137 -14.46 -23.41 32.59
N PRO A 138 -13.83 -22.40 31.93
CA PRO A 138 -12.39 -22.41 31.68
C PRO A 138 -11.56 -22.13 32.94
N TYR A 139 -12.17 -21.68 34.05
CA TYR A 139 -11.44 -21.43 35.30
C TYR A 139 -11.38 -22.66 36.22
N CYS A 140 -12.42 -23.49 36.25
CA CYS A 140 -12.46 -24.68 37.11
C CYS A 140 -12.51 -26.00 36.33
N GLY A 141 -12.61 -25.96 34.99
CA GLY A 141 -12.64 -27.16 34.14
C GLY A 141 -13.91 -27.99 34.25
N THR A 142 -14.93 -27.48 34.95
CA THR A 142 -16.22 -28.12 35.26
C THR A 142 -17.36 -27.23 34.83
#